data_AF-A0A7J7HTG9-F1
#
_entry.id   AF-A0A7J7HTG9-F1
#
_cell.length_a   1.000
_cell.length_b   1.000
_cell.length_c   1.000
_cell.angle_alpha   90.00
_cell.angle_beta   90.00
_cell.angle_gamma   90.00
#
_symmetry.space_group_name_H-M   'P 1'
#
loop_
_entity.id
_entity.type
_entity.pdbx_description
1 polymer ?
#
loop_
_entity_poly.entity_id
_entity_poly.type
_entity_poly.pdbx_seq_one_letter_code
_entity_poly.pdbx_strand_id
1 'polypeptide(L)'
;MAFRSKEMMKKIMKKIGGEKNLGPGVKESLKKCVPDSKVVMGRAHRGIFAGRHIQFGNRVSEDGGNKTRRNWKPNVQEKRLFSYILDRHIRVKVTTHALRCIDKAGGIDEYLLKTPYHKMDTEMGLFWKAKIEKMYEELGEMEVVFFSPEDEAKFEEGFKE
;
A
#
# COMPACT_ATOMS: atom_id res chain seq x y z
N MET A 1 -5.07 -0.82 -17.73
CA MET A 1 -5.59 0.25 -16.84
C MET A 1 -4.49 1.15 -16.26
N ALA A 2 -3.26 0.66 -16.06
CA ALA A 2 -2.07 1.39 -15.57
C ALA A 2 -1.63 2.65 -16.36
N PHE A 3 -1.81 2.64 -17.68
CA PHE A 3 -1.36 3.74 -18.54
C PHE A 3 -2.21 5.00 -18.33
N ARG A 4 -3.51 4.84 -18.12
CA ARG A 4 -4.48 5.93 -18.08
C ARG A 4 -4.28 6.90 -16.91
N SER A 5 -3.95 6.44 -15.72
CA SER A 5 -3.81 7.34 -14.54
C SER A 5 -2.53 8.18 -14.62
N LYS A 6 -1.38 7.57 -14.95
CA LYS A 6 -0.12 8.30 -15.15
C LYS A 6 -0.20 9.23 -16.35
N GLU A 7 -0.83 8.80 -17.44
CA GLU A 7 -1.08 9.66 -18.60
C GLU A 7 -2.04 10.81 -18.27
N MET A 8 -3.11 10.56 -17.51
CA MET A 8 -4.00 11.62 -17.05
C MET A 8 -3.24 12.64 -16.22
N MET A 9 -2.41 12.19 -15.27
CA MET A 9 -1.60 13.09 -14.46
C MET A 9 -0.59 13.87 -15.31
N LYS A 10 0.06 13.21 -16.27
CA LYS A 10 0.97 13.86 -17.23
C LYS A 10 0.24 14.89 -18.10
N LYS A 11 -1.00 14.61 -18.52
CA LYS A 11 -1.85 15.54 -19.28
C LYS A 11 -2.26 16.74 -18.43
N ILE A 12 -2.67 16.53 -17.18
CA ILE A 12 -3.00 17.59 -16.21
C ILE A 12 -1.77 18.48 -15.99
N MET A 13 -0.60 17.89 -15.72
CA MET A 13 0.65 18.61 -15.53
C MET A 13 1.08 19.38 -16.79
N LYS A 14 0.86 18.82 -17.98
CA LYS A 14 1.10 19.51 -19.25
C LYS A 14 0.15 20.71 -19.42
N LYS A 15 -1.12 20.57 -19.03
CA LYS A 15 -2.14 21.64 -19.09
C LYS A 15 -1.85 22.79 -18.12
N ILE A 16 -1.25 22.49 -16.97
CA ILE A 16 -0.83 23.48 -15.95
C ILE A 16 0.49 24.18 -16.34
N GLY A 17 1.14 23.78 -17.45
CA GLY A 17 2.42 24.35 -17.90
C GLY A 17 3.66 23.75 -17.23
N GLY A 18 3.52 22.58 -16.61
CA GLY A 18 4.60 21.82 -15.98
C GLY A 18 4.84 22.15 -14.50
N GLU A 19 5.76 21.42 -13.88
CA GLU A 19 6.08 21.55 -12.45
C GLU A 19 6.68 22.91 -12.03
N LYS A 20 7.14 23.70 -13.01
CA LYS A 20 7.86 24.96 -12.78
C LYS A 20 6.92 26.14 -12.49
N ASN A 21 5.67 26.06 -12.94
CA ASN A 21 4.68 27.13 -12.76
C ASN A 21 3.86 26.99 -11.46
N LEU A 22 4.08 25.92 -10.70
CA LEU A 22 3.42 25.69 -9.42
C LEU A 22 4.13 26.47 -8.31
N GLY A 23 3.35 27.17 -7.48
CA GLY A 23 3.86 27.77 -6.26
C GLY A 23 4.56 26.73 -5.36
N PRO A 24 5.58 27.12 -4.59
CA PRO A 24 6.42 26.18 -3.84
C PRO A 24 5.61 25.29 -2.89
N GLY A 25 4.64 25.85 -2.17
CA GLY A 25 3.76 25.08 -1.27
C GLY A 25 2.85 24.09 -2.01
N VAL A 26 2.33 24.45 -3.19
CA VAL A 26 1.48 23.56 -4.00
C VAL A 26 2.29 22.38 -4.54
N LYS A 27 3.55 22.63 -4.94
CA LYS A 27 4.47 21.59 -5.39
C LYS A 27 4.79 20.57 -4.29
N GLU A 28 4.97 21.04 -3.06
CA GLU A 28 5.20 20.16 -1.90
C GLU A 28 3.97 19.31 -1.57
N SER A 29 2.77 19.91 -1.58
CA SER A 29 1.51 19.19 -1.38
C SER A 29 1.29 18.13 -2.46
N LEU A 30 1.55 18.47 -3.73
CA LEU A 30 1.45 17.54 -4.85
C LEU A 30 2.36 16.32 -4.67
N LYS A 31 3.61 16.54 -4.27
CA LYS A 31 4.56 15.44 -4.00
C LYS A 31 4.09 14.49 -2.89
N LYS A 32 3.33 14.98 -1.91
CA LYS A 32 2.80 14.13 -0.82
C LYS A 32 1.65 13.25 -1.29
N CYS A 33 0.81 13.76 -2.19
CA CYS A 33 -0.40 13.08 -2.67
C CYS A 33 -0.14 12.14 -3.86
N VAL A 34 0.94 12.35 -4.61
CA VAL A 34 1.25 11.54 -5.80
C VAL A 34 2.25 10.43 -5.45
N PRO A 35 2.02 9.18 -5.87
CA PRO A 35 2.96 8.07 -5.68
C PRO A 35 4.24 8.26 -6.50
N ASP A 36 5.41 8.11 -5.86
CA ASP A 36 6.70 8.13 -6.56
C ASP A 36 7.00 6.74 -7.15
N SER A 37 6.43 6.46 -8.32
CA SER A 37 6.48 5.12 -8.92
C SER A 37 7.81 4.81 -9.63
N LYS A 38 8.92 4.71 -8.89
CA LYS A 38 10.23 4.27 -9.43
C LYS A 38 10.41 2.75 -9.38
N VAL A 39 9.40 2.00 -9.82
CA VAL A 39 9.43 0.54 -9.81
C VAL A 39 10.22 0.02 -11.01
N VAL A 40 11.37 -0.59 -10.74
CA VAL A 40 12.23 -1.20 -11.79
C VAL A 40 11.82 -2.64 -12.11
N MET A 41 11.28 -3.38 -11.14
CA MET A 41 11.01 -4.80 -11.30
C MET A 41 9.53 -5.07 -11.61
N GLY A 42 9.25 -5.82 -12.68
CA GLY A 42 7.88 -6.20 -13.05
C GLY A 42 7.12 -6.95 -11.94
N ARG A 43 7.84 -7.76 -11.15
CA ARG A 43 7.26 -8.52 -10.03
C ARG A 43 6.77 -7.67 -8.87
N ALA A 44 7.30 -6.45 -8.69
CA ALA A 44 6.88 -5.58 -7.60
C ALA A 44 5.49 -5.00 -7.83
N HIS A 45 5.05 -4.90 -9.10
CA HIS A 45 3.68 -4.47 -9.39
C HIS A 45 2.60 -5.42 -8.87
N ARG A 46 2.96 -6.67 -8.55
CA ARG A 46 2.03 -7.74 -8.13
C ARG A 46 2.11 -8.06 -6.64
N GLY A 47 2.85 -7.27 -5.85
CA GLY A 47 3.07 -7.57 -4.44
C GLY A 47 3.48 -6.35 -3.63
N ILE A 48 3.76 -6.56 -2.35
CA ILE A 48 4.10 -5.50 -1.40
C ILE A 48 5.60 -5.55 -1.13
N PHE A 49 6.33 -4.59 -1.72
CA PHE A 49 7.80 -4.57 -1.66
C PHE A 49 8.36 -3.50 -0.73
N ALA A 50 7.54 -2.53 -0.30
CA ALA A 50 7.92 -1.42 0.60
C ALA A 50 9.23 -0.72 0.14
N GLY A 51 9.27 -0.25 -1.11
CA GLY A 51 10.43 0.42 -1.71
C GLY A 51 11.66 -0.46 -1.97
N ARG A 52 11.62 -1.76 -1.65
CA ARG A 52 12.76 -2.66 -1.87
C ARG A 52 12.84 -3.07 -3.33
N HIS A 53 13.88 -2.59 -4.01
CA HIS A 53 14.15 -2.92 -5.41
C HIS A 53 15.35 -3.85 -5.62
N ILE A 54 15.45 -4.43 -6.83
CA ILE A 54 16.64 -5.17 -7.25
C ILE A 54 17.76 -4.13 -7.38
N GLN A 55 18.89 -4.40 -6.73
CA GLN A 55 20.08 -3.60 -6.90
C GLN A 55 20.99 -4.25 -7.94
N PHE A 56 21.60 -3.43 -8.78
CA PHE A 56 22.57 -3.87 -9.79
C PHE A 56 23.94 -3.30 -9.43
N GLY A 57 25.00 -4.09 -9.61
CA GLY A 57 26.35 -3.66 -9.31
C GLY A 57 27.36 -4.73 -9.69
N ASN A 58 28.51 -4.73 -9.02
CA ASN A 58 29.62 -5.62 -9.34
C ASN A 58 30.00 -6.47 -8.13
N ARG A 59 30.40 -7.72 -8.36
CA ARG A 59 31.28 -8.46 -7.46
C ARG A 59 32.70 -7.98 -7.74
N VAL A 60 33.42 -7.61 -6.70
CA VAL A 60 34.84 -7.22 -6.78
C VAL A 60 35.65 -8.35 -6.16
N SER A 61 36.69 -8.83 -6.85
CA SER A 61 37.61 -9.82 -6.27
C SER A 61 38.49 -9.15 -5.22
N GLU A 62 38.83 -9.89 -4.17
CA GLU A 62 39.64 -9.42 -3.03
C GLU A 62 41.05 -9.01 -3.47
N ASP A 63 41.77 -9.90 -4.16
CA ASP A 63 43.18 -9.67 -4.49
C ASP A 63 43.41 -8.75 -5.70
N GLY A 64 42.59 -8.92 -6.75
CA GLY A 64 42.85 -8.30 -8.06
C GLY A 64 41.88 -7.19 -8.46
N GLY A 65 40.92 -6.81 -7.62
CA GLY A 65 39.92 -5.77 -7.95
C GLY A 65 39.06 -6.05 -9.19
N ASN A 66 39.05 -7.28 -9.71
CA ASN A 66 38.33 -7.66 -10.91
C ASN A 66 36.82 -7.52 -10.69
N LYS A 67 36.15 -6.80 -11.59
CA LYS A 67 34.73 -6.44 -11.48
C LYS A 67 33.87 -7.34 -12.38
N THR A 68 33.01 -8.15 -11.78
CA THR A 68 32.01 -8.97 -12.50
C THR A 68 30.60 -8.46 -12.22
N ARG A 69 29.75 -8.29 -13.23
CA ARG A 69 28.36 -7.83 -13.03
C ARG A 69 27.58 -8.83 -12.17
N ARG A 70 26.82 -8.32 -11.19
CA ARG A 70 25.88 -9.09 -10.38
C ARG A 70 24.63 -8.28 -10.04
N ASN A 71 23.61 -8.96 -9.52
CA ASN A 71 22.42 -8.33 -8.95
C ASN A 71 22.16 -8.84 -7.53
N TRP A 72 21.43 -8.05 -6.75
CA TRP A 72 20.91 -8.43 -5.43
C TRP A 72 19.40 -8.32 -5.44
N LYS A 73 18.74 -9.46 -5.26
CA LYS A 73 17.28 -9.56 -5.21
C LYS A 73 16.83 -9.40 -3.76
N PRO A 74 15.76 -8.63 -3.47
CA PRO A 74 15.15 -8.65 -2.15
C PRO A 74 14.59 -10.04 -1.82
N ASN A 75 14.58 -10.37 -0.53
CA ASN A 75 13.97 -11.59 0.00
C ASN A 75 12.44 -11.44 -0.03
N VAL A 76 11.79 -12.19 -0.93
CA VAL A 76 10.35 -12.14 -1.20
C VAL A 76 9.76 -13.50 -0.86
N GLN A 77 8.69 -13.49 -0.07
CA GLN A 77 7.98 -14.68 0.38
C GLN A 77 6.50 -14.55 0.01
N GLU A 78 5.86 -15.67 -0.35
CA GLU A 78 4.41 -15.71 -0.50
C GLU A 78 3.77 -15.99 0.85
N LYS A 79 2.91 -15.08 1.33
CA LYS A 79 2.25 -15.18 2.62
C LYS A 79 0.76 -14.90 2.52
N ARG A 80 0.00 -15.54 3.42
CA ARG A 80 -1.41 -15.26 3.67
C ARG A 80 -1.47 -14.24 4.80
N LEU A 81 -1.98 -13.05 4.52
CA LEU A 81 -2.20 -12.00 5.51
C LEU A 81 -3.69 -11.85 5.73
N PHE A 82 -4.13 -11.82 6.98
CA PHE A 82 -5.53 -11.60 7.31
C PHE A 82 -5.84 -10.10 7.22
N SER A 83 -6.93 -9.75 6.54
CA SER A 83 -7.49 -8.40 6.48
C SER A 83 -8.77 -8.41 7.30
N TYR A 84 -8.83 -7.53 8.30
CA TYR A 84 -9.95 -7.41 9.22
C TYR A 84 -11.19 -6.88 8.50
N ILE A 85 -11.02 -5.84 7.68
CA ILE A 85 -12.16 -5.22 6.98
C ILE A 85 -12.75 -6.13 5.89
N LEU A 86 -11.95 -7.01 5.30
CA LEU A 86 -12.41 -7.96 4.28
C LEU A 86 -12.82 -9.32 4.87
N ASP A 87 -12.62 -9.52 6.19
CA ASP A 87 -12.80 -10.77 6.92
C ASP A 87 -12.24 -12.00 6.18
N ARG A 88 -11.05 -11.85 5.58
CA ARG A 88 -10.45 -12.93 4.78
C ARG A 88 -8.94 -12.85 4.68
N HIS A 89 -8.34 -13.99 4.38
CA HIS A 89 -6.92 -14.08 4.08
C HIS A 89 -6.62 -13.66 2.63
N ILE A 90 -5.72 -12.70 2.47
CA ILE A 90 -5.18 -12.25 1.19
C ILE A 90 -3.83 -12.91 0.95
N ARG A 91 -3.68 -13.58 -0.19
CA ARG A 91 -2.40 -14.16 -0.63
C ARG A 91 -1.61 -13.13 -1.43
N VAL A 92 -0.42 -12.79 -0.94
CA VAL A 92 0.47 -11.83 -1.59
C VAL A 92 1.93 -12.22 -1.53
N LYS A 93 2.69 -11.74 -2.52
CA LYS A 93 4.15 -11.73 -2.45
C LYS A 93 4.60 -10.50 -1.67
N VAL A 94 5.30 -10.75 -0.57
CA VAL A 94 5.69 -9.72 0.39
C VAL A 94 7.19 -9.81 0.62
N THR A 95 7.89 -8.67 0.69
CA THR A 95 9.28 -8.68 1.15
C THR A 95 9.33 -8.91 2.65
N THR A 96 10.40 -9.51 3.17
CA THR A 96 10.57 -9.67 4.62
C THR A 96 10.58 -8.33 5.37
N HIS A 97 11.08 -7.27 4.71
CA HIS A 97 10.99 -5.92 5.23
C HIS A 97 9.54 -5.43 5.33
N ALA A 98 8.74 -5.65 4.28
CA ALA A 98 7.33 -5.28 4.28
C ALA A 98 6.53 -6.08 5.34
N LEU A 99 6.81 -7.38 5.52
CA LEU A 99 6.21 -8.17 6.59
C LEU A 99 6.46 -7.54 7.96
N ARG A 100 7.71 -7.19 8.29
CA ARG A 100 8.04 -6.52 9.56
C ARG A 100 7.33 -5.17 9.71
N CYS A 101 7.13 -4.42 8.62
CA CYS A 101 6.40 -3.16 8.65
C CYS A 101 4.89 -3.36 8.87
N ILE A 102 4.32 -4.43 8.32
CA ILE A 102 2.93 -4.84 8.52
C ILE A 102 2.72 -5.22 9.99
N ASP A 103 3.59 -6.06 10.54
CA ASP A 103 3.54 -6.45 11.95
C ASP A 103 3.65 -5.23 12.87
N LYS A 104 4.56 -4.30 12.57
CA LYS A 104 4.69 -3.04 13.32
C LYS A 104 3.47 -2.14 13.20
N ALA A 105 2.74 -2.18 12.09
CA ALA A 105 1.56 -1.36 11.87
C ALA A 105 0.32 -1.92 12.60
N GLY A 106 0.29 -3.22 12.89
CA GLY A 106 -0.82 -3.93 13.52
C GLY A 106 -1.63 -4.82 12.59
N GLY A 107 -1.22 -4.97 11.33
CA GLY A 107 -1.99 -5.69 10.32
C GLY A 107 -1.82 -5.09 8.92
N ILE A 108 -2.37 -5.77 7.92
CA ILE A 108 -2.25 -5.34 6.51
C ILE A 108 -3.08 -4.09 6.24
N ASP A 109 -4.25 -3.98 6.86
CA ASP A 109 -5.18 -2.87 6.65
C ASP A 109 -4.60 -1.60 7.24
N GLU A 110 -4.12 -1.67 8.48
CA GLU A 110 -3.46 -0.56 9.17
C GLU A 110 -2.18 -0.14 8.45
N TYR A 111 -1.44 -1.10 7.92
CA TYR A 111 -0.25 -0.81 7.11
C TYR A 111 -0.62 0.02 5.87
N LEU A 112 -1.67 -0.36 5.15
CA LEU A 112 -2.09 0.34 3.94
C LEU A 112 -2.64 1.74 4.25
N LEU A 113 -3.45 1.86 5.31
CA LEU A 113 -4.00 3.14 5.77
C LEU A 113 -2.90 4.12 6.22
N LYS A 114 -1.99 3.66 7.09
CA LYS A 114 -0.90 4.49 7.63
C LYS A 114 0.17 4.85 6.60
N THR A 115 0.33 4.03 5.55
CA THR A 115 1.35 4.30 4.54
C THR A 115 0.93 5.49 3.67
N PRO A 116 1.77 6.55 3.59
CA PRO A 116 1.42 7.73 2.81
C PRO A 116 1.50 7.45 1.30
N TYR A 117 0.71 8.19 0.53
CA TYR A 117 0.57 7.99 -0.93
C TYR A 117 1.90 8.05 -1.68
N HIS A 118 2.81 8.95 -1.30
CA HIS A 118 4.15 9.04 -1.91
C HIS A 118 5.03 7.78 -1.73
N LYS A 119 4.81 6.99 -0.66
CA LYS A 119 5.53 5.71 -0.42
C LYS A 119 4.85 4.51 -1.08
N MET A 120 3.69 4.70 -1.70
CA MET A 120 2.98 3.65 -2.40
C MET A 120 3.55 3.53 -3.81
N ASP A 121 4.51 2.62 -3.98
CA ASP A 121 5.19 2.44 -5.27
C ASP A 121 4.29 1.82 -6.36
N THR A 122 3.24 1.11 -5.93
CA THR A 122 2.48 0.16 -6.77
C THR A 122 1.00 0.51 -6.86
N GLU A 123 0.44 0.40 -8.07
CA GLU A 123 -0.99 0.64 -8.36
C GLU A 123 -1.92 -0.31 -7.59
N MET A 124 -1.53 -1.58 -7.44
CA MET A 124 -2.23 -2.53 -6.59
C MET A 124 -2.35 -2.01 -5.15
N GLY A 125 -1.28 -1.44 -4.60
CA GLY A 125 -1.29 -0.88 -3.24
C GLY A 125 -2.22 0.33 -3.12
N LEU A 126 -2.22 1.21 -4.13
CA LEU A 126 -3.14 2.35 -4.18
C LEU A 126 -4.60 1.90 -4.27
N PHE A 127 -4.88 0.92 -5.14
CA PHE A 127 -6.22 0.35 -5.29
C PHE A 127 -6.70 -0.29 -4.00
N TRP A 128 -5.84 -1.04 -3.31
CA TRP A 128 -6.20 -1.67 -2.04
C TRP A 128 -6.42 -0.66 -0.93
N LYS A 129 -5.56 0.36 -0.85
CA LYS A 129 -5.75 1.45 0.10
C LYS A 129 -7.10 2.13 -0.12
N ALA A 130 -7.39 2.57 -1.34
CA ALA A 130 -8.66 3.22 -1.66
C ALA A 130 -9.88 2.31 -1.38
N LYS A 131 -9.76 1.02 -1.68
CA LYS A 131 -10.82 0.05 -1.38
C LYS A 131 -11.05 -0.09 0.12
N ILE A 132 -9.98 -0.22 0.89
CA ILE A 132 -10.03 -0.39 2.35
C ILE A 132 -10.55 0.89 3.00
N GLU A 133 -10.07 2.07 2.60
CA GLU A 133 -10.59 3.37 3.07
C GLU A 133 -12.10 3.46 2.87
N LYS A 134 -12.60 3.16 1.66
CA LYS A 134 -14.04 3.18 1.37
C LYS A 134 -14.85 2.24 2.26
N MET A 135 -14.36 1.03 2.50
CA MET A 135 -15.09 0.07 3.35
C MET A 135 -15.07 0.47 4.83
N TYR A 136 -14.00 1.12 5.31
CA TYR A 136 -13.99 1.69 6.66
C TYR A 136 -14.89 2.92 6.78
N GLU A 137 -15.02 3.74 5.73
CA GLU A 137 -16.00 4.82 5.67
C GLU A 137 -17.42 4.26 5.76
N GLU A 138 -17.76 3.27 4.94
CA GLU A 138 -19.06 2.58 4.97
C GLU A 138 -19.35 1.95 6.36
N LEU A 139 -18.34 1.34 7.00
CA LEU A 139 -18.46 0.79 8.35
C LEU A 139 -18.65 1.89 9.41
N GLY A 140 -18.04 3.06 9.21
CA GLY A 140 -18.19 4.21 10.12
C GLY A 140 -19.54 4.92 10.01
N GLU A 141 -20.16 4.89 8.83
CA GLU A 141 -21.52 5.40 8.59
C GLU A 141 -22.61 4.44 9.09
N MET A 142 -22.25 3.17 9.36
CA MET A 142 -23.18 2.19 9.89
C MET A 142 -23.60 2.61 11.30
N GLU A 143 -24.87 3.00 11.44
CA GLU A 143 -25.47 3.25 12.76
C GLU A 143 -25.42 1.95 13.55
N VAL A 144 -24.54 1.90 14.55
CA VAL A 144 -24.57 0.84 15.55
C VAL A 144 -25.81 1.12 16.38
N VAL A 145 -26.91 0.43 16.04
CA VAL A 145 -28.10 0.43 16.88
C VAL A 145 -27.68 -0.23 18.18
N PHE A 146 -27.31 0.57 19.17
CA PHE A 146 -27.30 0.10 20.55
C PHE A 146 -28.73 -0.36 20.80
N PHE A 147 -28.91 -1.66 21.05
CA PHE A 147 -30.20 -2.15 21.50
C PHE A 147 -30.59 -1.33 22.73
N SER A 148 -31.86 -0.92 22.80
CA SER A 148 -32.39 -0.37 24.05
C SER A 148 -32.15 -1.42 25.15
N PRO A 149 -31.84 -1.03 26.40
CA PRO A 149 -31.77 -1.99 27.52
C PRO A 149 -33.02 -2.88 27.63
N GLU A 150 -34.17 -2.40 27.15
CA GLU A 150 -35.42 -3.17 27.07
C GLU A 150 -35.38 -4.26 25.99
N ASP A 151 -34.73 -4.01 24.86
CA ASP A 151 -34.60 -4.99 23.78
C ASP A 151 -33.56 -6.05 24.14
N GLU A 152 -32.46 -5.66 24.81
CA GLU A 152 -31.47 -6.60 25.38
C GLU A 152 -32.12 -7.57 26.38
N ALA A 153 -32.98 -7.07 27.28
CA ALA A 153 -33.69 -7.88 28.26
C ALA A 153 -34.67 -8.89 27.60
N LYS A 154 -35.36 -8.50 26.52
CA LYS A 154 -36.25 -9.38 25.76
C LYS A 154 -35.48 -10.50 25.05
N PHE A 155 -34.30 -10.22 24.53
CA PHE A 155 -33.45 -11.27 23.95
C PHE A 155 -33.00 -12.26 25.04
N GLU A 156 -32.58 -11.80 26.22
CA GLU A 156 -32.20 -12.68 27.33
C GLU A 156 -33.34 -13.59 27.80
N GLU A 157 -34.59 -13.11 27.82
CA GLU A 157 -35.75 -13.95 28.13
C GLU A 157 -35.98 -15.02 27.05
N GLY A 158 -35.81 -14.67 25.77
CA GLY A 158 -35.94 -15.61 24.65
C GLY A 158 -34.86 -16.70 24.56
N PHE A 159 -33.71 -16.52 25.22
CA PHE A 159 -32.67 -17.56 25.33
C PHE A 159 -32.84 -18.49 26.55
N LYS A 160 -33.82 -18.22 27.43
CA LYS A 160 -34.11 -19.01 28.63
C LYS A 160 -35.20 -20.07 28.44
N GLU A 161 -35.88 -20.07 27.28
CA GLU A 161 -36.73 -21.19 26.80
C GLU A 161 -35.90 -22.26 26.08
#